data_AF-A0ABD7QJ23-F1
#
_entry.id   AF-A0ABD7QJ23-F1
#
_cell.length_a   1.000
_cell.length_b   1.000
_cell.length_c   1.000
_cell.angle_alpha   90.00
_cell.angle_beta   90.00
_cell.angle_gamma   90.00
#
_symmetry.space_group_name_H-M   'P 1'
#
loop_
_entity.id
_entity.type
_entity.pdbx_description
1 polymer ?
#
loop_
_entity_poly.entity_id
_entity_poly.type
_entity_poly.pdbx_seq_one_letter_code
_entity_poly.pdbx_strand_id
1 'polypeptide(L)'
;MKKVVKWLAAIAVIGTLAGCARTAPIEQIQTTVSAGHTDAQVKNAIFRAGVQRQWIMSETAPGIIKARQQARDHVAEVQINYSATGYSIRYVSSLNLMASGGEIHKNYNRWVHNLDKDIQVNLAAGSAL
;
A
#
# COMPACT_ATOMS: atom_id res chain seq x y z
N MET A 1 19.84 32.78 -56.69
CA MET A 1 20.98 33.36 -55.93
C MET A 1 20.51 33.71 -54.53
N LYS A 2 21.06 33.04 -53.49
CA LYS A 2 21.27 33.46 -52.07
C LYS A 2 20.13 34.27 -51.40
N LYS A 3 19.55 33.88 -50.26
CA LYS A 3 20.23 33.63 -48.97
C LYS A 3 19.36 32.79 -48.01
N VAL A 4 20.01 31.81 -47.39
CA VAL A 4 19.59 31.07 -46.21
C VAL A 4 19.67 32.00 -44.99
N VAL A 5 18.63 32.05 -44.15
CA VAL A 5 18.74 32.52 -42.76
C VAL A 5 18.17 31.43 -41.87
N LYS A 6 19.10 30.89 -41.06
CA LYS A 6 18.90 29.95 -39.95
C LYS A 6 18.18 30.65 -38.78
N TRP A 7 17.99 29.90 -37.69
CA TRP A 7 17.62 30.31 -36.33
C TRP A 7 16.10 30.34 -36.08
N LEU A 8 15.52 29.71 -35.04
CA LEU A 8 16.01 28.91 -33.92
C LEU A 8 14.82 28.09 -33.40
N ALA A 9 15.09 26.86 -32.99
CA ALA A 9 14.15 26.03 -32.25
C ALA A 9 13.74 26.72 -30.94
N ALA A 10 12.43 26.88 -30.74
CA ALA A 10 11.84 27.12 -29.43
C ALA A 10 10.73 26.08 -29.22
N ILE A 11 11.13 24.82 -29.10
CA ILE A 11 10.28 23.82 -28.44
C ILE A 11 10.37 24.18 -26.96
N ALA A 12 9.38 24.93 -26.49
CA ALA A 12 9.15 25.12 -25.07
C ALA A 12 8.80 23.76 -24.47
N VAL A 13 9.82 23.05 -23.99
CA VAL A 13 9.64 21.92 -23.07
C VAL A 13 9.11 22.53 -21.78
N ILE A 14 7.79 22.60 -21.65
CA ILE A 14 7.12 22.81 -20.37
C ILE A 14 7.38 21.53 -19.58
N GLY A 15 8.52 21.50 -18.89
CA GLY A 15 8.86 20.46 -17.94
C GLY A 15 7.84 20.52 -16.81
N THR A 16 6.92 19.55 -16.78
CA THR A 16 5.99 19.37 -15.68
C THR A 16 6.81 19.01 -14.43
N LEU A 17 6.91 19.96 -13.50
CA LEU A 17 7.43 19.75 -12.15
C LEU A 17 6.44 18.87 -11.35
N ALA A 18 6.30 17.60 -11.75
CA ALA A 18 5.51 16.60 -11.03
C ALA A 18 6.34 15.85 -9.96
N GLY A 19 7.47 16.41 -9.53
CA GLY A 19 8.15 16.04 -8.29
C GLY A 19 8.13 17.27 -7.39
N CYS A 20 7.63 17.26 -6.15
CA CYS A 20 7.66 16.21 -5.15
C CYS A 20 6.42 16.34 -4.24
N ALA A 21 5.25 15.85 -4.66
CA ALA A 21 4.12 15.75 -3.74
C ALA A 21 4.51 14.79 -2.59
N ARG A 22 4.52 15.31 -1.37
CA ARG A 22 4.85 14.54 -0.15
C ARG A 22 3.68 13.65 0.27
N THR A 23 2.47 14.13 0.00
CA THR A 23 1.19 13.45 0.23
C THR A 23 0.64 12.87 -1.07
N ALA A 24 -0.22 11.88 -0.93
CA ALA A 24 -0.99 11.23 -1.97
C ALA A 24 -2.35 10.81 -1.39
N PRO A 25 -3.38 10.53 -2.20
CA PRO A 25 -4.64 9.98 -1.72
C PRO A 25 -4.41 8.72 -0.85
N ILE A 26 -5.14 8.62 0.26
CA ILE A 26 -5.10 7.46 1.14
C ILE A 26 -5.60 6.24 0.37
N GLU A 27 -4.73 5.27 0.15
CA GLU A 27 -5.10 4.05 -0.53
C GLU A 27 -5.78 3.05 0.42
N GLN A 28 -6.80 2.39 -0.12
CA GLN A 28 -7.58 1.34 0.51
C GLN A 28 -7.45 0.11 -0.39
N ILE A 29 -6.84 -0.95 0.12
CA ILE A 29 -6.58 -2.15 -0.69
C ILE A 29 -7.75 -3.10 -0.55
N GLN A 30 -8.17 -3.68 -1.67
CA GLN A 30 -9.16 -4.74 -1.74
C GLN A 30 -8.62 -5.81 -2.69
N THR A 31 -8.42 -7.02 -2.17
CA THR A 31 -7.80 -8.11 -2.93
C THR A 31 -8.68 -9.35 -2.86
N THR A 32 -8.98 -9.93 -4.01
CA THR A 32 -9.67 -11.23 -4.12
C THR A 32 -8.63 -12.34 -4.03
N VAL A 33 -8.95 -13.37 -3.24
CA VAL A 33 -8.12 -14.58 -3.08
C VAL A 33 -8.68 -15.67 -3.98
N SER A 34 -7.80 -16.45 -4.63
CA SER A 34 -8.20 -17.59 -5.45
C SER A 34 -8.95 -18.63 -4.62
N ALA A 35 -9.89 -19.33 -5.27
CA ALA A 35 -10.67 -20.38 -4.64
C ALA A 35 -9.75 -21.49 -4.06
N GLY A 36 -10.22 -22.15 -2.99
CA GLY A 36 -9.49 -23.24 -2.33
C GLY A 36 -8.77 -22.85 -1.04
N HIS A 37 -8.76 -21.56 -0.69
CA HIS A 37 -8.28 -21.10 0.61
C HIS A 37 -9.39 -21.16 1.68
N THR A 38 -8.99 -21.43 2.91
CA THR A 38 -9.82 -21.26 4.12
C THR A 38 -9.54 -19.91 4.76
N ASP A 39 -10.47 -19.41 5.59
CA ASP A 39 -10.26 -18.22 6.41
C ASP A 39 -8.96 -18.30 7.23
N ALA A 40 -8.64 -19.50 7.74
CA ALA A 40 -7.42 -19.73 8.52
C ALA A 40 -6.15 -19.59 7.68
N GLN A 41 -6.15 -20.07 6.43
CA GLN A 41 -5.00 -19.90 5.52
C GLN A 41 -4.80 -18.42 5.16
N VAL A 42 -5.88 -17.69 4.86
CA VAL A 42 -5.80 -16.26 4.55
C VAL A 42 -5.30 -15.48 5.76
N LYS A 43 -5.85 -15.75 6.95
CA LYS A 43 -5.36 -15.21 8.23
C LYS A 43 -3.87 -15.45 8.42
N ASN A 44 -3.42 -16.69 8.25
CA ASN A 44 -2.01 -17.05 8.45
C ASN A 44 -1.09 -16.33 7.48
N ALA A 45 -1.49 -16.17 6.22
CA ALA A 45 -0.74 -15.40 5.23
C ALA A 45 -0.63 -13.92 5.62
N ILE A 46 -1.72 -13.32 6.13
CA ILE A 46 -1.75 -11.95 6.66
C ILE A 46 -0.80 -11.78 7.84
N PHE A 47 -0.86 -12.67 8.83
CA PHE A 47 0.05 -12.61 9.99
C PHE A 47 1.52 -12.77 9.59
N ARG A 48 1.84 -13.73 8.72
CA ARG A 48 3.22 -13.94 8.25
C ARG A 48 3.76 -12.70 7.53
N ALA A 49 2.98 -12.11 6.64
CA ALA A 49 3.36 -10.90 5.91
C ALA A 49 3.54 -9.71 6.86
N GLY A 50 2.61 -9.53 7.80
CA GLY A 50 2.69 -8.49 8.82
C GLY A 50 3.97 -8.58 9.65
N VAL A 51 4.25 -9.75 10.22
CA VAL A 51 5.44 -9.98 11.06
C VAL A 51 6.73 -9.77 10.25
N GLN A 52 6.81 -10.27 9.02
CA GLN A 52 7.96 -10.07 8.13
C GLN A 52 8.25 -8.58 7.88
N ARG A 53 7.20 -7.76 7.82
CA ARG A 53 7.27 -6.31 7.62
C ARG A 53 7.30 -5.51 8.92
N GLN A 54 7.42 -6.19 10.06
CA GLN A 54 7.46 -5.62 11.41
C GLN A 54 6.18 -4.87 11.82
N TRP A 55 5.04 -5.24 11.24
CA TRP A 55 3.75 -4.80 11.74
C TRP A 55 3.42 -5.52 13.04
N ILE A 56 2.87 -4.78 13.99
CA ILE A 56 2.29 -5.32 15.21
C ILE A 56 0.86 -5.72 14.88
N MET A 57 0.58 -7.03 14.88
CA MET A 57 -0.68 -7.61 14.43
C MET A 57 -1.51 -8.09 15.63
N SER A 58 -2.80 -7.78 15.63
CA SER A 58 -3.74 -8.25 16.66
C SER A 58 -5.08 -8.59 16.02
N GLU A 59 -5.53 -9.83 16.17
CA GLU A 59 -6.89 -10.21 15.78
C GLU A 59 -7.86 -9.71 16.86
N THR A 60 -8.74 -8.79 16.48
CA THR A 60 -9.69 -8.18 17.43
C THR A 60 -11.05 -8.85 17.40
N ALA A 61 -11.36 -9.56 16.32
CA ALA A 61 -12.56 -10.38 16.14
C ALA A 61 -12.32 -11.37 14.99
N PRO A 62 -13.12 -12.45 14.87
CA PRO A 62 -13.07 -13.32 13.70
C PRO A 62 -13.21 -12.51 12.40
N GLY A 63 -12.26 -12.68 11.47
CA GLY A 63 -12.24 -11.97 10.20
C GLY A 63 -11.72 -10.52 10.26
N ILE A 64 -11.25 -10.05 11.43
CA ILE A 64 -10.77 -8.67 11.62
C ILE A 64 -9.43 -8.65 12.37
N ILE A 65 -8.40 -8.12 11.71
CA ILE A 65 -7.08 -7.88 12.28
C ILE A 65 -6.82 -6.38 12.34
N LYS A 66 -6.37 -5.85 13.48
CA LYS A 66 -5.73 -4.54 13.56
C LYS A 66 -4.23 -4.70 13.41
N ALA A 67 -3.63 -3.85 12.59
CA ALA A 67 -2.20 -3.85 12.35
C ALA A 67 -1.63 -2.45 12.53
N ARG A 68 -0.50 -2.35 13.24
CA ARG A 68 0.22 -1.09 13.48
C ARG A 68 1.63 -1.17 12.92
N GLN A 69 2.01 -0.17 12.13
CA GLN A 69 3.37 0.04 11.66
C GLN A 69 3.96 1.28 12.31
N GLN A 70 5.22 1.20 12.75
CA GLN A 70 5.93 2.33 13.31
C GLN A 70 7.35 2.40 12.76
N ALA A 71 7.73 3.58 12.27
CA ALA A 71 9.08 3.88 11.82
C ALA A 71 9.51 5.24 12.37
N ARG A 72 10.46 5.26 13.31
CA ARG A 72 10.85 6.45 14.07
C ARG A 72 9.61 7.06 14.76
N ASP A 73 9.24 8.27 14.37
CA ASP A 73 8.11 9.06 14.84
C ASP A 73 6.85 8.90 13.97
N HIS A 74 6.92 8.16 12.86
CA HIS A 74 5.79 7.94 11.96
C HIS A 74 5.06 6.66 12.33
N VAL A 75 3.73 6.73 12.44
CA VAL A 75 2.87 5.58 12.81
C VAL A 75 1.69 5.49 11.85
N ALA A 76 1.35 4.27 11.44
CA ALA A 76 0.10 3.96 10.74
C ALA A 76 -0.63 2.83 11.45
N GLU A 77 -1.95 2.94 11.56
CA GLU A 77 -2.84 1.87 12.00
C GLU A 77 -3.82 1.55 10.88
N VAL A 78 -3.98 0.26 10.61
CA VAL A 78 -4.90 -0.26 9.61
C VAL A 78 -5.78 -1.36 10.20
N GLN A 79 -6.95 -1.52 9.63
CA GLN A 79 -7.84 -2.66 9.85
C GLN A 79 -7.81 -3.55 8.61
N ILE A 80 -7.58 -4.83 8.83
CA ILE A 80 -7.57 -5.85 7.80
C ILE A 80 -8.78 -6.75 7.99
N ASN A 81 -9.77 -6.61 7.12
CA ASN A 81 -10.90 -7.55 7.07
C ASN A 81 -10.54 -8.68 6.12
N TYR A 82 -10.84 -9.93 6.46
CA TYR A 82 -10.51 -11.08 5.62
C TYR A 82 -11.56 -12.19 5.68
N SER A 83 -11.58 -13.01 4.63
CA SER A 83 -12.31 -14.26 4.49
C SER A 83 -11.51 -15.21 3.59
N ALA A 84 -12.01 -16.42 3.37
CA ALA A 84 -11.50 -17.40 2.41
C ALA A 84 -11.38 -16.85 0.97
N THR A 85 -12.19 -15.84 0.62
CA THR A 85 -12.30 -15.33 -0.75
C THR A 85 -11.63 -13.98 -0.97
N GLY A 86 -11.12 -13.32 0.07
CA GLY A 86 -10.56 -11.99 -0.07
C GLY A 86 -10.12 -11.35 1.23
N TYR A 87 -9.46 -10.20 1.10
CA TYR A 87 -9.18 -9.31 2.22
C TYR A 87 -9.17 -7.85 1.79
N SER A 88 -9.20 -6.95 2.76
CA SER A 88 -9.04 -5.51 2.56
C SER A 88 -8.09 -4.93 3.59
N ILE A 89 -7.29 -3.92 3.23
CA ILE A 89 -6.43 -3.18 4.16
C ILE A 89 -6.93 -1.75 4.19
N ARG A 90 -7.47 -1.35 5.34
CA ARG A 90 -8.16 -0.07 5.51
C ARG A 90 -7.47 0.84 6.47
N TYR A 91 -7.25 2.09 6.06
CA TYR A 91 -6.73 3.13 6.95
C TYR A 91 -7.65 3.34 8.17
N VAL A 92 -7.06 3.40 9.36
CA VAL A 92 -7.77 3.73 10.61
C VAL A 92 -7.24 5.04 11.18
N SER A 93 -5.94 5.12 11.44
CA SER A 93 -5.32 6.29 12.06
C SER A 93 -3.84 6.41 11.69
N SER A 94 -3.25 7.58 11.93
CA SER A 94 -1.80 7.76 11.80
C SER A 94 -1.26 8.88 12.68
N LEU A 95 0.06 8.84 12.91
CA LEU A 95 0.84 9.91 13.52
C LEU A 95 1.98 10.31 12.59
N ASN A 96 2.24 11.61 12.46
CA ASN A 96 3.30 12.20 11.63
C ASN A 96 3.28 11.78 10.14
N LEU A 97 2.13 11.33 9.64
CA LEU A 97 1.92 11.02 8.22
C LEU A 97 1.10 12.08 7.47
N MET A 98 0.87 13.25 8.07
CA MET A 98 0.17 14.37 7.41
C MET A 98 -1.22 14.00 6.88
N ALA A 99 -1.90 13.06 7.53
CA ALA A 99 -3.23 12.62 7.10
C ALA A 99 -4.24 13.76 7.24
N SER A 100 -4.77 14.25 6.13
CA SER A 100 -5.74 15.34 6.08
C SER A 100 -6.43 15.37 4.72
N GLY A 101 -7.73 15.69 4.68
CA GLY A 101 -8.47 15.87 3.42
C GLY A 101 -8.48 14.66 2.48
N GLY A 102 -8.30 13.44 3.02
CA GLY A 102 -8.19 12.22 2.21
C GLY A 102 -6.80 11.95 1.62
N GLU A 103 -5.82 12.80 1.92
CA GLU A 103 -4.41 12.59 1.57
C GLU A 103 -3.58 12.16 2.78
N ILE A 104 -2.44 11.54 2.51
CA ILE A 104 -1.46 11.06 3.49
C ILE A 104 -0.07 10.99 2.88
N HIS A 105 0.97 11.05 3.71
CA HIS A 105 2.35 10.88 3.28
C HIS A 105 2.53 9.57 2.50
N LYS A 106 3.17 9.61 1.34
CA LYS A 106 3.41 8.45 0.44
C LYS A 106 4.05 7.21 1.06
N ASN A 107 4.57 7.34 2.29
CA ASN A 107 5.15 6.22 3.03
C ASN A 107 4.06 5.26 3.50
N TYR A 108 2.88 5.77 3.85
CA TYR A 108 1.73 4.95 4.20
C TYR A 108 1.36 4.01 3.04
N ASN A 109 1.10 4.57 1.85
CA ASN A 109 0.75 3.76 0.67
C ASN A 109 1.84 2.72 0.38
N ARG A 110 3.12 3.09 0.48
CA ARG A 110 4.22 2.13 0.33
C ARG A 110 4.18 1.00 1.36
N TRP A 111 3.85 1.28 2.62
CA TRP A 111 3.75 0.26 3.65
C TRP A 111 2.59 -0.71 3.40
N VAL A 112 1.41 -0.21 3.04
CA VAL A 112 0.25 -1.08 2.76
C VAL A 112 0.42 -1.89 1.48
N HIS A 113 1.06 -1.34 0.43
CA HIS A 113 1.40 -2.09 -0.78
C HIS A 113 2.42 -3.20 -0.52
N ASN A 114 3.43 -2.93 0.30
CA ASN A 114 4.40 -3.95 0.68
C ASN A 114 3.76 -5.07 1.51
N LEU A 115 2.81 -4.71 2.40
CA LEU A 115 2.03 -5.68 3.14
C LEU A 115 1.17 -6.54 2.20
N ASP A 116 0.40 -5.91 1.32
CA ASP A 116 -0.43 -6.60 0.33
C ASP A 116 0.38 -7.57 -0.55
N LYS A 117 1.49 -7.10 -1.09
CA LYS A 117 2.39 -7.92 -1.91
C LYS A 117 2.84 -9.19 -1.17
N ASP A 118 3.27 -9.04 0.08
CA ASP A 118 3.75 -10.19 0.86
C ASP A 118 2.61 -11.13 1.29
N ILE A 119 1.39 -10.60 1.50
CA ILE A 119 0.20 -11.44 1.70
C ILE A 119 -0.02 -12.33 0.48
N GLN A 120 0.00 -11.75 -0.73
CA GLN A 120 -0.17 -12.51 -1.96
C GLN A 120 0.93 -13.56 -2.16
N VAL A 121 2.19 -13.23 -1.85
CA VAL A 121 3.30 -14.20 -1.89
C VAL A 121 3.06 -15.35 -0.90
N ASN A 122 2.65 -15.05 0.32
CA ASN A 122 2.39 -16.08 1.34
C ASN A 122 1.18 -16.94 1.02
N LEU A 123 0.14 -16.38 0.39
CA LEU A 123 -1.01 -17.14 -0.11
C LEU A 123 -0.56 -18.13 -1.19
N ALA A 124 0.18 -17.67 -2.21
CA ALA A 124 0.67 -18.52 -3.29
C ALA A 124 1.60 -19.65 -2.80
N ALA A 125 2.47 -19.35 -1.82
CA ALA A 125 3.33 -20.36 -1.22
C ALA A 125 2.55 -21.36 -0.33
N GLY A 126 1.48 -20.89 0.32
CA GLY A 126 0.62 -21.71 1.18
C GLY A 126 -0.37 -22.60 0.43
N SER A 127 -0.70 -22.29 -0.83
CA SER A 127 -1.52 -23.16 -1.69
C SER A 127 -0.75 -24.36 -2.26
N ALA A 128 0.58 -24.38 -2.16
CA ALA A 128 1.46 -25.36 -2.79
C ALA A 128 1.86 -26.54 -1.86
N LEU A 129 1.33 -26.56 -0.64
CA LEU A 129 1.56 -27.60 0.38
C LEU A 129 0.22 -28.21 0.81
#